data_AF-A0A7D4ARY3-F1
#
_entry.id   AF-A0A7D4ARY3-F1
#
_cell.length_a   1.000
_cell.length_b   1.000
_cell.length_c   1.000
_cell.angle_alpha   90.00
_cell.angle_beta   90.00
_cell.angle_gamma   90.00
#
_symmetry.space_group_name_H-M   'P 1'
#
loop_
_entity.id
_entity.type
_entity.pdbx_description
1 polymer ?
#
loop_
_entity_poly.entity_id
_entity_poly.type
_entity_poly.pdbx_seq_one_letter_code
_entity_poly.pdbx_strand_id
1 'polypeptide(L)'
;MRTQEFQAVVPLVGPDGLRVMGFDPQLGGDYSDDLVDDLDDFLDEEQGNKAINYDLLDEAVSYMAEHYAFSPNLHLADVEAELAKAEPLLRKAAAAPTAARRNDALFWQQCLRSLRALARDYATHDPSAKTATDWVAADSNQRDAQMADNLLWYLRQHPTEKVVCWGALPHFANQVGVLNSEELRSYQPMGQAVKAALPPGQVYILGTLAGGGSHGLPGTAGVPVPPPAAGTLEVSLLALDTPFAFVSLRHDAPGRQLTTYAFDYQPLAGPWSEVVDGFLFLRSVEPPHLLADAATAPADSTSGQTALSQPGSANPIPSRTGATMRRVVAVADVSGLRSVRGVVLDQRRAPVPYASVELAGQGRGTVADASGHFALALPGPTKLRVSSLGYDAVTVQSPPGTEELMVVLTPAHYALAEVRVASPRSTRRPF
;
A
#
# COMPACT_ATOMS: atom_id res chain seq x y z
N MET A 1 -17.57 -5.39 -5.95
CA MET A 1 -16.58 -6.15 -5.14
C MET A 1 -17.21 -7.44 -4.62
N ARG A 2 -16.63 -8.61 -4.95
CA ARG A 2 -17.18 -9.94 -4.61
C ARG A 2 -16.52 -10.57 -3.37
N THR A 3 -16.43 -9.84 -2.27
CA THR A 3 -15.90 -10.39 -1.00
C THR A 3 -16.96 -10.41 0.10
N GLN A 4 -16.83 -11.36 1.03
CA GLN A 4 -17.75 -11.54 2.16
C GLN A 4 -17.75 -10.32 3.08
N GLU A 5 -16.57 -9.76 3.34
CA GLU A 5 -16.39 -8.61 4.23
C GLU A 5 -17.09 -7.35 3.66
N PHE A 6 -17.10 -7.22 2.34
CA PHE A 6 -17.75 -6.08 1.69
C PHE A 6 -19.28 -6.20 1.70
N GLN A 7 -19.86 -7.40 1.88
CA GLN A 7 -21.31 -7.57 1.92
C GLN A 7 -21.96 -6.85 3.10
N ALA A 8 -21.23 -6.60 4.18
CA ALA A 8 -21.74 -5.81 5.29
C ALA A 8 -21.97 -4.33 4.92
N VAL A 9 -21.26 -3.83 3.91
CA VAL A 9 -21.36 -2.44 3.44
C VAL A 9 -22.46 -2.28 2.39
N VAL A 10 -22.71 -3.31 1.57
CA VAL A 10 -23.65 -3.24 0.44
C VAL A 10 -25.04 -2.71 0.84
N PRO A 11 -25.69 -3.16 1.93
CA PRO A 11 -27.01 -2.65 2.32
C PRO A 11 -27.01 -1.18 2.78
N LEU A 12 -25.85 -0.61 3.08
CA LEU A 12 -25.70 0.79 3.50
C LEU A 12 -25.59 1.72 2.30
N VAL A 13 -25.30 1.21 1.10
CA VAL A 13 -25.10 2.00 -0.11
C VAL A 13 -26.42 2.16 -0.87
N GLY A 14 -26.71 3.38 -1.33
CA GLY A 14 -27.87 3.64 -2.18
C GLY A 14 -28.47 5.04 -2.02
N PRO A 15 -29.59 5.33 -2.72
CA PRO A 15 -30.22 6.66 -2.72
C PRO A 15 -30.64 7.15 -1.33
N ASP A 16 -31.10 6.24 -0.47
CA ASP A 16 -31.51 6.52 0.91
C ASP A 16 -30.38 6.28 1.93
N GLY A 17 -29.18 5.92 1.45
CA GLY A 17 -28.04 5.52 2.27
C GLY A 17 -26.77 6.32 1.94
N LEU A 18 -25.63 5.64 2.05
CA LEU A 18 -24.33 6.18 1.65
C LEU A 18 -24.26 6.27 0.13
N ARG A 19 -24.00 7.49 -0.36
CA ARG A 19 -23.59 7.68 -1.75
C ARG A 19 -22.15 7.24 -1.93
N VAL A 20 -21.85 6.69 -3.10
CA VAL A 20 -20.52 6.22 -3.46
C VAL A 20 -20.02 7.06 -4.64
N MET A 21 -18.76 7.45 -4.56
CA MET A 21 -18.05 8.16 -5.62
C MET A 21 -16.62 7.61 -5.67
N GLY A 22 -16.15 7.33 -6.88
CA GLY A 22 -14.76 6.98 -7.14
C GLY A 22 -13.94 8.25 -7.37
N PHE A 23 -12.78 8.34 -6.75
CA PHE A 23 -11.81 9.42 -6.98
C PHE A 23 -10.54 8.93 -7.69
N ASP A 24 -10.35 7.61 -7.80
CA ASP A 24 -9.24 7.02 -8.56
C ASP A 24 -9.40 7.31 -10.06
N PRO A 25 -8.36 7.85 -10.75
CA PRO A 25 -8.45 8.07 -12.18
C PRO A 25 -8.34 6.78 -12.99
N GLN A 26 -7.83 5.69 -12.42
CA GLN A 26 -7.66 4.44 -13.16
C GLN A 26 -9.00 3.89 -13.65
N LEU A 27 -9.05 3.56 -14.93
CA LEU A 27 -10.20 2.96 -15.57
C LEU A 27 -10.25 1.46 -15.27
N GLY A 28 -11.45 0.93 -15.07
CA GLY A 28 -11.63 -0.51 -14.91
C GLY A 28 -13.06 -0.92 -14.58
N GLY A 29 -13.33 -2.20 -14.80
CA GLY A 29 -14.67 -2.79 -14.70
C GLY A 29 -15.58 -2.36 -15.85
N ASP A 30 -16.76 -2.96 -15.92
CA ASP A 30 -17.67 -2.82 -17.06
C ASP A 30 -18.05 -1.35 -17.39
N TYR A 31 -17.93 -0.43 -16.43
CA TYR A 31 -18.20 1.00 -16.64
C TYR A 31 -17.14 1.74 -17.47
N SER A 32 -15.93 1.20 -17.64
CA SER A 32 -14.97 1.80 -18.57
C SER A 32 -15.35 1.55 -20.03
N ASP A 33 -16.06 0.45 -20.29
CA ASP A 33 -16.42 0.00 -21.63
C ASP A 33 -17.49 0.92 -22.24
N ASP A 34 -18.41 1.42 -21.42
CA ASP A 34 -19.48 2.32 -21.85
C ASP A 34 -19.14 3.81 -21.67
N LEU A 35 -17.94 4.17 -21.15
CA LEU A 35 -17.65 5.55 -20.71
C LEU A 35 -17.72 6.58 -21.86
N VAL A 36 -17.26 6.21 -23.06
CA VAL A 36 -17.25 7.10 -24.22
C VAL A 36 -18.64 7.19 -24.85
N ASP A 37 -19.38 6.08 -24.89
CA ASP A 37 -20.77 6.04 -25.34
C ASP A 37 -21.66 6.88 -24.41
N ASP A 38 -21.49 6.77 -23.09
CA ASP A 38 -22.19 7.58 -22.09
C ASP A 38 -21.93 9.10 -22.29
N LEU A 39 -20.72 9.46 -22.75
CA LEU A 39 -20.39 10.85 -23.09
C LEU A 39 -21.08 11.32 -24.38
N ASP A 40 -21.11 10.49 -25.44
CA ASP A 40 -21.84 10.81 -26.69
C ASP A 40 -23.34 10.97 -26.40
N ASP A 41 -23.93 10.01 -25.70
CA ASP A 41 -25.33 10.04 -25.28
C ASP A 41 -25.64 11.29 -24.44
N PHE A 42 -24.74 11.63 -23.51
CA PHE A 42 -24.88 12.87 -22.73
C PHE A 42 -24.85 14.11 -23.64
N LEU A 43 -24.02 14.14 -24.68
CA LEU A 43 -23.83 15.30 -25.54
C LEU A 43 -24.74 15.33 -26.77
N ASP A 44 -25.62 14.34 -26.99
CA ASP A 44 -26.37 14.20 -28.25
C ASP A 44 -27.26 15.41 -28.59
N GLU A 45 -27.79 16.09 -27.58
CA GLU A 45 -28.58 17.32 -27.74
C GLU A 45 -27.75 18.59 -28.05
N GLU A 46 -26.42 18.52 -27.91
CA GLU A 46 -25.53 19.68 -28.07
C GLU A 46 -25.06 19.86 -29.52
N GLN A 47 -25.38 21.02 -30.10
CA GLN A 47 -24.90 21.39 -31.43
C GLN A 47 -23.35 21.41 -31.46
N GLY A 48 -22.77 20.56 -32.30
CA GLY A 48 -21.32 20.37 -32.39
C GLY A 48 -20.84 19.00 -31.89
N ASN A 49 -21.72 18.23 -31.22
CA ASN A 49 -21.41 16.88 -30.74
C ASN A 49 -20.76 15.98 -31.81
N LYS A 50 -21.37 15.93 -33.01
CA LYS A 50 -20.89 15.10 -34.13
C LYS A 50 -19.54 15.52 -34.74
N ALA A 51 -18.88 16.57 -34.22
CA ALA A 51 -17.52 16.95 -34.60
C ALA A 51 -16.44 16.29 -33.71
N ILE A 52 -16.84 15.65 -32.61
CA ILE A 52 -15.98 14.85 -31.74
C ILE A 52 -15.80 13.48 -32.39
N ASN A 53 -14.55 13.02 -32.46
CA ASN A 53 -14.22 11.68 -32.93
C ASN A 53 -14.31 10.69 -31.75
N TYR A 54 -15.50 10.17 -31.50
CA TYR A 54 -15.76 9.22 -30.43
C TYR A 54 -15.01 7.89 -30.61
N ASP A 55 -14.83 7.41 -31.84
CA ASP A 55 -14.04 6.20 -32.11
C ASP A 55 -12.59 6.33 -31.64
N LEU A 56 -11.98 7.51 -31.82
CA LEU A 56 -10.61 7.78 -31.34
C LEU A 56 -10.54 7.92 -29.82
N LEU A 57 -11.58 8.48 -29.19
CA LEU A 57 -11.66 8.54 -27.73
C LEU A 57 -11.85 7.14 -27.13
N ASP A 58 -12.71 6.32 -27.74
CA ASP A 58 -12.95 4.94 -27.32
C ASP A 58 -11.69 4.09 -27.44
N GLU A 59 -10.98 4.15 -28.57
CA GLU A 59 -9.70 3.44 -28.73
C GLU A 59 -8.70 3.84 -27.64
N ALA A 60 -8.62 5.13 -27.30
CA ALA A 60 -7.72 5.62 -26.26
C ALA A 60 -8.15 5.14 -24.86
N VAL A 61 -9.43 5.30 -24.50
CA VAL A 61 -9.97 4.95 -23.19
C VAL A 61 -9.89 3.45 -22.96
N SER A 62 -10.31 2.65 -23.93
CA SER A 62 -10.24 1.18 -23.88
C SER A 62 -8.80 0.69 -23.72
N TYR A 63 -7.85 1.24 -24.48
CA TYR A 63 -6.45 0.88 -24.32
C TYR A 63 -5.91 1.22 -22.92
N MET A 64 -6.23 2.42 -22.42
CA MET A 64 -5.82 2.85 -21.07
C MET A 64 -6.42 1.99 -19.96
N ALA A 65 -7.66 1.51 -20.12
CA ALA A 65 -8.33 0.64 -19.18
C ALA A 65 -7.73 -0.77 -19.14
N GLU A 66 -7.43 -1.33 -20.30
CA GLU A 66 -6.87 -2.69 -20.42
C GLU A 66 -5.39 -2.76 -20.02
N HIS A 67 -4.60 -1.76 -20.42
CA HIS A 67 -3.13 -1.84 -20.36
C HIS A 67 -2.52 -0.97 -19.26
N TYR A 68 -3.30 -0.07 -18.65
CA TYR A 68 -2.78 0.95 -17.73
C TYR A 68 -1.63 1.77 -18.35
N ALA A 69 -1.72 1.99 -19.67
CA ALA A 69 -0.70 2.60 -20.51
C ALA A 69 -1.36 3.45 -21.60
N PHE A 70 -0.57 4.27 -22.30
CA PHE A 70 -1.06 5.04 -23.44
C PHE A 70 -0.73 4.31 -24.74
N SER A 71 -1.69 4.24 -25.67
CA SER A 71 -1.51 3.47 -26.92
C SER A 71 -0.35 4.01 -27.75
N PRO A 72 0.62 3.16 -28.16
CA PRO A 72 1.71 3.59 -29.03
C PRO A 72 1.25 3.93 -30.45
N ASN A 73 0.00 3.57 -30.82
CA ASN A 73 -0.58 3.84 -32.13
C ASN A 73 -1.32 5.19 -32.20
N LEU A 74 -1.53 5.85 -31.06
CA LEU A 74 -2.21 7.13 -30.98
C LEU A 74 -1.22 8.25 -30.64
N HIS A 75 -1.55 9.48 -31.05
CA HIS A 75 -0.85 10.66 -30.55
C HIS A 75 -1.66 11.29 -29.43
N LEU A 76 -1.00 11.55 -28.29
CA LEU A 76 -1.62 12.23 -27.16
C LEU A 76 -2.30 13.54 -27.56
N ALA A 77 -1.68 14.32 -28.46
CA ALA A 77 -2.23 15.58 -28.94
C ALA A 77 -3.58 15.43 -29.67
N ASP A 78 -3.79 14.32 -30.39
CA ASP A 78 -5.04 14.06 -31.09
C ASP A 78 -6.16 13.75 -30.09
N VAL A 79 -5.88 12.89 -29.10
CA VAL A 79 -6.82 12.58 -28.00
C VAL A 79 -7.18 13.84 -27.21
N GLU A 80 -6.18 14.67 -26.87
CA GLU A 80 -6.40 15.93 -26.17
C GLU A 80 -7.24 16.93 -26.98
N ALA A 81 -7.06 16.95 -28.30
CA ALA A 81 -7.85 17.80 -29.20
C ALA A 81 -9.32 17.37 -29.21
N GLU A 82 -9.61 16.06 -29.23
CA GLU A 82 -10.99 15.56 -29.15
C GLU A 82 -11.64 15.86 -27.79
N LEU A 83 -10.93 15.63 -26.67
CA LEU A 83 -11.41 16.02 -25.34
C LEU A 83 -11.69 17.54 -25.25
N ALA A 84 -10.86 18.37 -25.90
CA ALA A 84 -11.04 19.82 -25.91
C ALA A 84 -12.29 20.28 -26.70
N LYS A 85 -12.77 19.49 -27.68
CA LYS A 85 -14.02 19.79 -28.40
C LYS A 85 -15.27 19.56 -27.54
N ALA A 86 -15.23 18.59 -26.63
CA ALA A 86 -16.34 18.32 -25.70
C ALA A 86 -16.50 19.39 -24.62
N GLU A 87 -15.39 19.98 -24.15
CA GLU A 87 -15.38 21.00 -23.08
C GLU A 87 -16.36 22.19 -23.29
N PRO A 88 -16.43 22.87 -24.45
CA PRO A 88 -17.42 23.94 -24.65
C PRO A 88 -18.88 23.45 -24.64
N LEU A 89 -19.14 22.22 -25.08
CA LEU A 89 -20.48 21.61 -25.05
C LEU A 89 -20.89 21.33 -23.60
N LEU A 90 -19.98 20.78 -22.81
CA LEU A 90 -20.18 20.57 -21.38
C LEU A 90 -20.37 21.89 -20.63
N ARG A 91 -19.62 22.95 -20.97
CA ARG A 91 -19.83 24.29 -20.40
C ARG A 91 -21.22 24.85 -20.69
N LYS A 92 -21.75 24.60 -21.89
CA LYS A 92 -23.12 24.97 -22.26
C LYS A 92 -24.14 24.15 -21.47
N ALA A 93 -23.96 22.83 -21.37
CA ALA A 93 -24.81 21.95 -20.57
C ALA A 93 -24.79 22.31 -19.07
N ALA A 94 -23.64 22.76 -18.54
CA ALA A 94 -23.50 23.23 -17.16
C ALA A 94 -24.26 24.55 -16.88
N ALA A 95 -24.67 25.27 -17.93
CA ALA A 95 -25.54 26.45 -17.82
C ALA A 95 -27.03 26.13 -17.96
N ALA A 96 -27.41 24.84 -18.10
CA ALA A 96 -28.80 24.42 -18.26
C ALA A 96 -29.70 24.83 -17.06
N PRO A 97 -31.00 25.06 -17.27
CA PRO A 97 -31.90 25.45 -16.19
C PRO A 97 -32.16 24.33 -15.17
N THR A 98 -32.04 23.07 -15.57
CA THR A 98 -32.29 21.91 -14.70
C THR A 98 -31.05 21.57 -13.87
N ALA A 99 -31.22 21.41 -12.55
CA ALA A 99 -30.10 21.13 -11.65
C ALA A 99 -29.43 19.78 -11.95
N ALA A 100 -30.20 18.75 -12.34
CA ALA A 100 -29.67 17.45 -12.72
C ALA A 100 -28.67 17.56 -13.89
N ARG A 101 -29.10 18.14 -15.02
CA ARG A 101 -28.25 18.33 -16.20
C ARG A 101 -26.99 19.14 -15.90
N ARG A 102 -27.10 20.18 -15.06
CA ARG A 102 -25.93 20.95 -14.64
C ARG A 102 -24.94 20.10 -13.86
N ASN A 103 -25.42 19.32 -12.90
CA ASN A 103 -24.57 18.49 -12.05
C ASN A 103 -23.86 17.40 -12.87
N ASP A 104 -24.58 16.77 -13.80
CA ASP A 104 -24.01 15.76 -14.70
C ASP A 104 -22.96 16.40 -15.63
N ALA A 105 -23.22 17.60 -16.16
CA ALA A 105 -22.25 18.32 -16.98
C ALA A 105 -20.97 18.65 -16.20
N LEU A 106 -21.11 19.11 -14.95
CA LEU A 106 -19.96 19.40 -14.07
C LEU A 106 -19.17 18.13 -13.75
N PHE A 107 -19.86 16.98 -13.58
CA PHE A 107 -19.22 15.69 -13.41
C PHE A 107 -18.42 15.29 -14.65
N TRP A 108 -19.01 15.40 -15.84
CA TRP A 108 -18.33 15.12 -17.10
C TRP A 108 -17.12 16.03 -17.33
N GLN A 109 -17.19 17.31 -16.95
CA GLN A 109 -16.02 18.19 -17.02
C GLN A 109 -14.86 17.69 -16.15
N GLN A 110 -15.15 17.21 -14.94
CA GLN A 110 -14.13 16.61 -14.09
C GLN A 110 -13.63 15.27 -14.66
N CYS A 111 -14.52 14.45 -15.25
CA CYS A 111 -14.15 13.21 -15.92
C CYS A 111 -13.17 13.47 -17.07
N LEU A 112 -13.45 14.40 -17.99
CA LEU A 112 -12.55 14.76 -19.09
C LEU A 112 -11.20 15.29 -18.59
N ARG A 113 -11.23 16.08 -17.52
CA ARG A 113 -10.00 16.56 -16.87
C ARG A 113 -9.17 15.41 -16.33
N SER A 114 -9.81 14.43 -15.69
CA SER A 114 -9.18 13.23 -15.13
C SER A 114 -8.63 12.32 -16.24
N LEU A 115 -9.40 12.07 -17.30
CA LEU A 115 -8.98 11.30 -18.47
C LEU A 115 -7.76 11.92 -19.15
N ARG A 116 -7.76 13.25 -19.34
CA ARG A 116 -6.61 13.95 -19.91
C ARG A 116 -5.36 13.83 -19.03
N ALA A 117 -5.52 13.93 -17.70
CA ALA A 117 -4.40 13.79 -16.77
C ALA A 117 -3.83 12.36 -16.80
N LEU A 118 -4.71 11.34 -16.84
CA LEU A 118 -4.31 9.94 -16.95
C LEU A 118 -3.58 9.66 -18.26
N ALA A 119 -4.12 10.13 -19.40
CA ALA A 119 -3.48 9.96 -20.71
C ALA A 119 -2.08 10.59 -20.76
N ARG A 120 -1.93 11.79 -20.17
CA ARG A 120 -0.61 12.44 -20.04
C ARG A 120 0.34 11.63 -19.19
N ASP A 121 -0.12 11.15 -18.03
CA ASP A 121 0.71 10.36 -17.12
C ASP A 121 1.21 9.09 -17.80
N TYR A 122 0.29 8.32 -18.41
CA TYR A 122 0.63 7.10 -19.11
C TYR A 122 1.56 7.34 -20.31
N ALA A 123 1.38 8.43 -21.07
CA ALA A 123 2.25 8.77 -22.19
C ALA A 123 3.65 9.26 -21.77
N THR A 124 3.80 9.79 -20.55
CA THR A 124 5.06 10.43 -20.09
C THR A 124 5.87 9.57 -19.14
N HIS A 125 5.20 8.86 -18.21
CA HIS A 125 5.85 8.09 -17.16
C HIS A 125 5.71 6.58 -17.34
N ASP A 126 4.78 6.13 -18.19
CA ASP A 126 4.48 4.74 -18.51
C ASP A 126 4.62 3.80 -17.29
N PRO A 127 3.73 3.94 -16.28
CA PRO A 127 3.81 3.15 -15.06
C PRO A 127 3.69 1.64 -15.34
N SER A 128 3.02 1.24 -16.41
CA SER A 128 2.82 -0.16 -16.82
C SER A 128 4.13 -0.87 -17.24
N ALA A 129 5.10 -0.12 -17.76
CA ALA A 129 6.38 -0.65 -18.20
C ALA A 129 7.31 -1.01 -17.03
N LYS A 130 6.98 -0.59 -15.80
CA LYS A 130 7.81 -0.81 -14.61
C LYS A 130 7.52 -2.16 -13.98
N THR A 131 8.57 -2.88 -13.62
CA THR A 131 8.43 -4.08 -12.81
C THR A 131 8.27 -3.73 -11.33
N ALA A 132 7.85 -4.68 -10.51
CA ALA A 132 7.83 -4.51 -9.06
C ALA A 132 9.22 -4.17 -8.44
N THR A 133 10.32 -4.45 -9.17
CA THR A 133 11.68 -4.12 -8.71
C THR A 133 12.05 -2.67 -9.04
N ASP A 134 11.53 -2.14 -10.15
CA ASP A 134 11.83 -0.80 -10.65
C ASP A 134 10.87 0.24 -10.09
N TRP A 135 9.69 -0.20 -9.66
CA TRP A 135 8.66 0.64 -9.07
C TRP A 135 9.14 1.30 -7.78
N VAL A 136 8.96 2.62 -7.69
CA VAL A 136 9.18 3.39 -6.47
C VAL A 136 7.93 4.18 -6.11
N ALA A 137 7.74 4.51 -4.83
CA ALA A 137 6.56 5.22 -4.34
C ALA A 137 6.25 6.51 -5.12
N ALA A 138 7.27 7.27 -5.55
CA ALA A 138 7.12 8.49 -6.32
C ALA A 138 6.46 8.28 -7.71
N ASP A 139 6.44 7.06 -8.23
CA ASP A 139 5.72 6.72 -9.46
C ASP A 139 4.20 6.86 -9.30
N SER A 140 3.70 6.85 -8.07
CA SER A 140 2.28 7.10 -7.77
C SER A 140 1.92 8.59 -7.73
N ASN A 141 2.88 9.52 -7.80
CA ASN A 141 2.63 10.96 -7.55
C ASN A 141 1.56 11.56 -8.48
N GLN A 142 1.58 11.22 -9.78
CA GLN A 142 0.61 11.76 -10.74
C GLN A 142 -0.79 11.22 -10.47
N ARG A 143 -0.90 9.92 -10.21
CA ARG A 143 -2.16 9.28 -9.80
C ARG A 143 -2.71 9.90 -8.52
N ASP A 144 -1.87 10.06 -7.49
CA ASP A 144 -2.25 10.63 -6.20
C ASP A 144 -2.68 12.09 -6.31
N ALA A 145 -2.00 12.87 -7.14
CA ALA A 145 -2.40 14.24 -7.45
C ALA A 145 -3.77 14.28 -8.15
N GLN A 146 -4.04 13.38 -9.09
CA GLN A 146 -5.33 13.32 -9.77
C GLN A 146 -6.44 12.80 -8.85
N MET A 147 -6.15 11.83 -7.97
CA MET A 147 -7.07 11.39 -6.92
C MET A 147 -7.46 12.54 -5.99
N ALA A 148 -6.47 13.36 -5.59
CA ALA A 148 -6.71 14.55 -4.78
C ALA A 148 -7.59 15.57 -5.52
N ASP A 149 -7.33 15.83 -6.81
CA ASP A 149 -8.12 16.76 -7.60
C ASP A 149 -9.58 16.29 -7.76
N ASN A 150 -9.80 15.00 -8.02
CA ASN A 150 -11.14 14.40 -8.11
C ASN A 150 -11.90 14.51 -6.78
N LEU A 151 -11.27 14.16 -5.65
CA LEU A 151 -11.89 14.28 -4.33
C LEU A 151 -12.18 15.74 -3.96
N LEU A 152 -11.23 16.65 -4.17
CA LEU A 152 -11.41 18.07 -3.86
C LEU A 152 -12.46 18.72 -4.76
N TRP A 153 -12.59 18.28 -6.01
CA TRP A 153 -13.69 18.69 -6.88
C TRP A 153 -15.04 18.30 -6.26
N TYR A 154 -15.19 17.05 -5.83
CA TYR A 154 -16.42 16.59 -5.18
C TYR A 154 -16.74 17.43 -3.93
N LEU A 155 -15.76 17.61 -3.04
CA LEU A 155 -15.95 18.38 -1.80
C LEU A 155 -16.35 19.84 -2.06
N ARG A 156 -15.91 20.45 -3.17
CA ARG A 156 -16.35 21.80 -3.57
C ARG A 156 -17.82 21.83 -3.99
N GLN A 157 -18.32 20.78 -4.65
CA GLN A 157 -19.74 20.65 -5.00
C GLN A 157 -20.61 20.30 -3.77
N HIS A 158 -19.99 19.70 -2.75
CA HIS A 158 -20.67 19.11 -1.59
C HIS A 158 -20.13 19.64 -0.25
N PRO A 159 -20.12 20.97 0.01
CA PRO A 159 -19.38 21.58 1.11
C PRO A 159 -19.92 21.29 2.51
N THR A 160 -21.12 20.71 2.63
CA THR A 160 -21.75 20.39 3.92
C THR A 160 -21.67 18.90 4.26
N GLU A 161 -21.15 18.09 3.34
CA GLU A 161 -21.17 16.64 3.46
C GLU A 161 -19.97 16.11 4.25
N LYS A 162 -20.20 15.02 4.97
CA LYS A 162 -19.13 14.24 5.59
C LYS A 162 -18.79 13.08 4.66
N VAL A 163 -17.55 13.03 4.23
CA VAL A 163 -17.05 12.01 3.30
C VAL A 163 -16.12 11.06 4.03
N VAL A 164 -16.36 9.75 3.86
CA VAL A 164 -15.43 8.70 4.27
C VAL A 164 -14.70 8.24 3.03
N CYS A 165 -13.39 8.48 2.97
CA CYS A 165 -12.56 7.98 1.89
C CYS A 165 -11.98 6.62 2.30
N TRP A 166 -12.08 5.63 1.41
CA TRP A 166 -11.66 4.25 1.67
C TRP A 166 -10.63 3.81 0.63
N GLY A 167 -9.52 3.24 1.07
CA GLY A 167 -8.44 2.75 0.20
C GLY A 167 -7.14 2.52 0.95
N ALA A 168 -6.05 2.29 0.21
CA ALA A 168 -4.76 1.96 0.81
C ALA A 168 -4.14 3.15 1.56
N LEU A 169 -3.55 2.87 2.73
CA LEU A 169 -3.00 3.90 3.60
C LEU A 169 -1.93 4.79 2.93
N PRO A 170 -0.98 4.28 2.11
CA PRO A 170 0.03 5.12 1.50
C PRO A 170 -0.55 6.34 0.78
N HIS A 171 -1.61 6.16 -0.03
CA HIS A 171 -2.28 7.27 -0.73
C HIS A 171 -2.91 8.30 0.22
N PHE A 172 -3.44 7.86 1.35
CA PHE A 172 -4.07 8.76 2.33
C PHE A 172 -3.10 9.43 3.27
N ALA A 173 -1.84 9.02 3.29
CA ALA A 173 -0.85 9.57 4.21
C ALA A 173 -0.61 11.06 3.97
N ASN A 174 -0.15 11.75 5.00
CA ASN A 174 0.20 13.16 4.94
C ASN A 174 1.71 13.32 4.66
N GLN A 175 2.51 13.71 5.65
CA GLN A 175 3.92 14.02 5.43
C GLN A 175 4.79 12.75 5.48
N VAL A 176 4.82 11.95 4.41
CA VAL A 176 5.61 10.70 4.38
C VAL A 176 7.12 10.93 4.36
N GLY A 177 7.58 12.07 3.85
CA GLY A 177 9.01 12.41 3.77
C GLY A 177 9.71 12.62 5.11
N VAL A 178 8.96 12.69 6.22
CA VAL A 178 9.50 12.74 7.59
C VAL A 178 9.94 11.37 8.11
N LEU A 179 9.55 10.30 7.42
CA LEU A 179 9.96 8.94 7.75
C LEU A 179 11.42 8.71 7.30
N ASN A 180 12.12 7.82 8.00
CA ASN A 180 13.48 7.43 7.69
C ASN A 180 13.53 6.46 6.48
N SER A 181 13.12 6.97 5.32
CA SER A 181 13.18 6.31 4.03
C SER A 181 13.57 7.34 2.97
N GLU A 182 14.59 7.04 2.18
CA GLU A 182 15.02 7.91 1.07
C GLU A 182 13.97 7.96 -0.04
N GLU A 183 13.37 6.81 -0.35
CA GLU A 183 12.32 6.67 -1.36
C GLU A 183 11.09 7.54 -1.04
N LEU A 184 10.67 7.58 0.23
CA LEU A 184 9.47 8.31 0.63
C LEU A 184 9.66 9.84 0.62
N ARG A 185 10.88 10.35 0.46
CA ARG A 185 11.11 11.81 0.38
C ARG A 185 10.58 12.42 -0.90
N SER A 186 10.53 11.65 -1.98
CA SER A 186 10.00 12.10 -3.28
C SER A 186 8.54 11.71 -3.49
N TYR A 187 7.95 10.89 -2.60
CA TYR A 187 6.54 10.52 -2.66
C TYR A 187 5.64 11.63 -2.10
N GLN A 188 4.59 11.95 -2.84
CA GLN A 188 3.60 12.99 -2.54
C GLN A 188 2.21 12.34 -2.54
N PRO A 189 1.74 11.85 -1.39
CA PRO A 189 0.48 11.16 -1.35
C PRO A 189 -0.73 12.09 -1.53
N MET A 190 -1.85 11.53 -1.98
CA MET A 190 -3.12 12.25 -2.10
C MET A 190 -3.50 12.96 -0.79
N GLY A 191 -3.35 12.27 0.35
CA GLY A 191 -3.71 12.79 1.67
C GLY A 191 -2.98 14.08 2.04
N GLN A 192 -1.73 14.25 1.57
CA GLN A 192 -0.96 15.48 1.75
C GLN A 192 -1.60 16.65 1.00
N ALA A 193 -1.96 16.46 -0.27
CA ALA A 193 -2.60 17.49 -1.09
C ALA A 193 -4.00 17.86 -0.54
N VAL A 194 -4.77 16.86 -0.11
CA VAL A 194 -6.11 17.07 0.47
C VAL A 194 -6.02 17.83 1.79
N LYS A 195 -5.10 17.46 2.70
CA LYS A 195 -4.88 18.18 3.95
C LYS A 195 -4.40 19.61 3.73
N ALA A 196 -3.57 19.85 2.71
CA ALA A 196 -3.09 21.19 2.38
C ALA A 196 -4.20 22.08 1.80
N ALA A 197 -5.15 21.50 1.05
CA ALA A 197 -6.23 22.24 0.41
C ALA A 197 -7.43 22.55 1.32
N LEU A 198 -7.60 21.80 2.42
CA LEU A 198 -8.74 21.95 3.33
C LEU A 198 -8.37 22.68 4.63
N PRO A 199 -9.32 23.37 5.29
CA PRO A 199 -9.04 24.03 6.56
C PRO A 199 -8.50 23.06 7.63
N PRO A 200 -7.60 23.53 8.52
CA PRO A 200 -7.06 22.70 9.59
C PRO A 200 -8.18 22.03 10.42
N GLY A 201 -8.02 20.73 10.69
CA GLY A 201 -8.98 19.95 11.47
C GLY A 201 -10.15 19.37 10.69
N GLN A 202 -10.31 19.67 9.40
CA GLN A 202 -11.36 19.09 8.55
C GLN A 202 -11.04 17.66 8.06
N VAL A 203 -9.78 17.25 8.13
CA VAL A 203 -9.32 15.94 7.66
C VAL A 203 -8.74 15.13 8.82
N TYR A 204 -9.17 13.88 8.91
CA TYR A 204 -8.63 12.87 9.83
C TYR A 204 -8.20 11.62 9.04
N ILE A 205 -6.92 11.27 9.10
CA ILE A 205 -6.33 10.10 8.44
C ILE A 205 -6.22 8.97 9.47
N LEU A 206 -6.94 7.88 9.23
CA LEU A 206 -6.89 6.67 10.03
C LEU A 206 -6.20 5.56 9.23
N GLY A 207 -5.04 5.09 9.70
CA GLY A 207 -4.36 3.92 9.14
C GLY A 207 -4.74 2.63 9.85
N THR A 208 -4.28 1.50 9.32
CA THR A 208 -4.43 0.18 9.94
C THR A 208 -3.07 -0.42 10.27
N LEU A 209 -3.01 -1.16 11.38
CA LEU A 209 -1.84 -1.96 11.78
C LEU A 209 -2.27 -3.41 12.01
N ALA A 210 -1.41 -4.36 11.65
CA ALA A 210 -1.64 -5.77 11.97
C ALA A 210 -0.56 -6.29 12.93
N GLY A 211 -0.97 -7.06 13.94
CA GLY A 211 -0.06 -7.74 14.86
C GLY A 211 0.44 -9.11 14.37
N GLY A 212 -0.23 -9.70 13.38
CA GLY A 212 0.05 -11.03 12.85
C GLY A 212 -1.03 -11.51 11.87
N GLY A 213 -1.01 -12.80 11.53
CA GLY A 213 -1.91 -13.41 10.55
C GLY A 213 -1.32 -13.41 9.14
N SER A 214 -2.18 -13.27 8.12
CA SER A 214 -1.77 -13.26 6.71
C SER A 214 -2.51 -12.17 5.93
N HIS A 215 -1.86 -11.60 4.92
CA HIS A 215 -2.44 -10.60 4.03
C HIS A 215 -2.34 -11.06 2.57
N GLY A 216 -3.23 -10.60 1.70
CA GLY A 216 -3.18 -10.98 0.29
C GLY A 216 -4.37 -10.48 -0.50
N LEU A 217 -4.32 -10.71 -1.80
CA LEU A 217 -5.46 -10.45 -2.69
C LEU A 217 -6.63 -11.40 -2.35
N PRO A 218 -7.87 -11.00 -2.67
CA PRO A 218 -9.04 -11.86 -2.48
C PRO A 218 -8.85 -13.24 -3.10
N GLY A 219 -9.14 -14.30 -2.32
CA GLY A 219 -9.04 -15.69 -2.80
C GLY A 219 -7.63 -16.26 -2.88
N THR A 220 -6.59 -15.52 -2.49
CA THR A 220 -5.23 -16.06 -2.38
C THR A 220 -5.00 -16.70 -1.00
N ALA A 221 -4.01 -17.60 -0.91
CA ALA A 221 -3.57 -18.15 0.38
C ALA A 221 -2.95 -17.08 1.32
N GLY A 222 -2.66 -15.89 0.78
CA GLY A 222 -1.99 -14.82 1.49
C GLY A 222 -0.50 -15.08 1.75
N VAL A 223 0.15 -14.04 2.26
CA VAL A 223 1.53 -14.03 2.75
C VAL A 223 1.47 -13.71 4.25
N PRO A 224 2.27 -14.40 5.09
CA PRO A 224 2.28 -14.11 6.51
C PRO A 224 2.67 -12.67 6.80
N VAL A 225 1.97 -12.03 7.72
CA VAL A 225 2.40 -10.76 8.31
C VAL A 225 3.71 -11.01 9.05
N PRO A 226 4.79 -10.26 8.76
CA PRO A 226 6.08 -10.47 9.41
C PRO A 226 5.98 -10.21 10.92
N PRO A 227 6.64 -11.03 11.76
CA PRO A 227 6.69 -10.78 13.19
C PRO A 227 7.28 -9.39 13.47
N PRO A 228 6.60 -8.52 14.24
CA PRO A 228 7.07 -7.16 14.47
C PRO A 228 8.34 -7.17 15.34
N ALA A 229 9.32 -6.36 14.97
CA ALA A 229 10.57 -6.25 15.71
C ALA A 229 10.35 -5.64 17.11
N ALA A 230 11.21 -6.01 18.08
CA ALA A 230 11.17 -5.44 19.42
C ALA A 230 11.28 -3.90 19.39
N GLY A 231 10.48 -3.22 20.21
CA GLY A 231 10.47 -1.75 20.28
C GLY A 231 9.53 -1.06 19.28
N THR A 232 8.85 -1.82 18.43
CA THR A 232 7.83 -1.29 17.51
C THR A 232 6.50 -1.01 18.22
N LEU A 233 5.66 -0.21 17.58
CA LEU A 233 4.31 0.06 18.06
C LEU A 233 3.48 -1.22 18.15
N GLU A 234 3.59 -2.12 17.16
CA GLU A 234 2.87 -3.39 17.09
C GLU A 234 3.21 -4.31 18.26
N VAL A 235 4.48 -4.43 18.65
CA VAL A 235 4.88 -5.20 19.84
C VAL A 235 4.21 -4.66 21.10
N SER A 236 4.15 -3.33 21.24
CA SER A 236 3.51 -2.68 22.39
C SER A 236 2.00 -2.94 22.43
N LEU A 237 1.35 -2.96 21.26
CA LEU A 237 -0.08 -3.23 21.12
C LEU A 237 -0.43 -4.71 21.32
N LEU A 238 0.43 -5.63 20.87
CA LEU A 238 0.29 -7.07 21.11
C LEU A 238 0.34 -7.41 22.60
N ALA A 239 1.10 -6.66 23.40
CA ALA A 239 1.17 -6.85 24.85
C ALA A 239 -0.12 -6.46 25.60
N LEU A 240 -1.07 -5.78 24.95
CA LEU A 240 -2.32 -5.34 25.59
C LEU A 240 -3.38 -6.44 25.71
N ASP A 241 -3.16 -7.59 25.07
CA ASP A 241 -4.10 -8.73 25.02
C ASP A 241 -5.53 -8.39 24.56
N THR A 242 -5.65 -7.46 23.62
CA THR A 242 -6.92 -7.08 22.98
C THR A 242 -6.96 -7.56 21.52
N PRO A 243 -8.13 -7.94 20.98
CA PRO A 243 -8.27 -8.29 19.55
C PRO A 243 -8.09 -7.08 18.62
N PHE A 244 -8.44 -5.88 19.09
CA PHE A 244 -8.26 -4.63 18.35
C PHE A 244 -8.00 -3.45 19.29
N ALA A 245 -7.39 -2.38 18.79
CA ALA A 245 -7.19 -1.14 19.54
C ALA A 245 -7.24 0.09 18.62
N PHE A 246 -7.75 1.20 19.15
CA PHE A 246 -7.62 2.49 18.51
C PHE A 246 -6.46 3.26 19.15
N VAL A 247 -5.56 3.80 18.31
CA VAL A 247 -4.37 4.55 18.72
C VAL A 247 -4.50 5.97 18.21
N SER A 248 -4.60 6.95 19.12
CA SER A 248 -4.71 8.37 18.75
C SER A 248 -3.34 9.04 18.72
N LEU A 249 -2.68 9.09 17.57
CA LEU A 249 -1.33 9.69 17.47
C LEU A 249 -1.38 11.20 17.61
N ARG A 250 -2.33 11.86 16.93
CA ARG A 250 -2.46 13.32 16.94
C ARG A 250 -2.60 13.86 18.37
N HIS A 251 -3.30 13.14 19.24
CA HIS A 251 -3.52 13.53 20.62
C HIS A 251 -2.42 13.00 21.55
N ASP A 252 -2.10 11.70 21.47
CA ASP A 252 -1.30 11.01 22.51
C ASP A 252 0.19 10.88 22.19
N ALA A 253 0.61 11.12 20.93
CA ALA A 253 1.99 10.94 20.50
C ALA A 253 2.51 12.02 19.50
N PRO A 254 2.17 13.31 19.65
CA PRO A 254 2.64 14.33 18.71
C PRO A 254 4.17 14.43 18.69
N GLY A 255 4.77 14.32 17.50
CA GLY A 255 6.21 14.43 17.27
C GLY A 255 7.05 13.26 17.80
N ARG A 256 6.42 12.26 18.43
CA ARG A 256 7.11 11.09 18.97
C ARG A 256 7.65 10.22 17.85
N GLN A 257 8.92 9.82 17.95
CA GLN A 257 9.50 8.86 17.03
C GLN A 257 8.95 7.46 17.32
N LEU A 258 8.33 6.86 16.32
CA LEU A 258 7.75 5.53 16.39
C LEU A 258 8.27 4.72 15.21
N THR A 259 8.48 3.43 15.43
CA THR A 259 8.70 2.47 14.34
C THR A 259 7.45 1.60 14.21
N THR A 260 6.88 1.57 13.00
CA THR A 260 5.68 0.77 12.67
C THR A 260 5.83 0.10 11.32
N TYR A 261 4.97 -0.87 11.05
CA TYR A 261 4.90 -1.67 9.83
C TYR A 261 3.71 -1.25 8.95
N ALA A 262 3.18 -0.04 9.15
CA ALA A 262 1.94 0.42 8.51
C ALA A 262 1.99 0.47 6.97
N PHE A 263 3.18 0.62 6.38
CA PHE A 263 3.35 0.61 4.92
C PHE A 263 4.01 -0.72 4.52
N ASP A 264 3.30 -1.51 3.73
CA ASP A 264 3.77 -2.76 3.10
C ASP A 264 4.48 -3.74 4.03
N TYR A 265 4.13 -3.70 5.32
CA TYR A 265 4.77 -4.47 6.37
C TYR A 265 6.30 -4.31 6.43
N GLN A 266 6.81 -3.13 6.06
CA GLN A 266 8.20 -2.75 6.25
C GLN A 266 8.36 -1.85 7.48
N PRO A 267 9.39 -2.07 8.32
CA PRO A 267 9.63 -1.22 9.48
C PRO A 267 10.06 0.18 9.04
N LEU A 268 9.22 1.16 9.32
CA LEU A 268 9.47 2.57 9.03
C LEU A 268 9.43 3.38 10.32
N ALA A 269 10.52 4.10 10.57
CA ALA A 269 10.68 4.95 11.73
C ALA A 269 10.43 6.42 11.39
N GLY A 270 9.79 7.16 12.28
CA GLY A 270 9.61 8.60 12.15
C GLY A 270 8.53 9.15 13.07
N PRO A 271 8.24 10.46 13.00
CA PRO A 271 7.14 11.08 13.73
C PRO A 271 5.80 10.73 13.08
N TRP A 272 5.30 9.52 13.30
CA TRP A 272 4.09 8.99 12.63
C TRP A 272 2.83 9.83 12.83
N SER A 273 2.76 10.68 13.86
CA SER A 273 1.69 11.66 14.04
C SER A 273 1.61 12.73 12.94
N GLU A 274 2.69 12.91 12.17
CA GLU A 274 2.73 13.82 11.01
C GLU A 274 2.28 13.13 9.71
N VAL A 275 2.31 11.79 9.71
CA VAL A 275 1.93 10.93 8.57
C VAL A 275 0.45 10.57 8.65
N VAL A 276 -0.04 10.13 9.83
CA VAL A 276 -1.43 9.74 10.08
C VAL A 276 -1.90 10.31 11.43
N ASP A 277 -3.22 10.46 11.60
CA ASP A 277 -3.78 11.00 12.85
C ASP A 277 -4.05 9.93 13.90
N GLY A 278 -4.22 8.68 13.47
CA GLY A 278 -4.40 7.54 14.33
C GLY A 278 -4.29 6.21 13.57
N PHE A 279 -4.25 5.13 14.33
CA PHE A 279 -4.28 3.77 13.81
C PHE A 279 -5.44 2.97 14.39
N LEU A 280 -6.04 2.11 13.58
CA LEU A 280 -6.80 0.95 14.01
C LEU A 280 -5.89 -0.28 13.98
N PHE A 281 -5.53 -0.79 15.14
CA PHE A 281 -4.76 -2.01 15.28
C PHE A 281 -5.67 -3.23 15.31
N LEU A 282 -5.30 -4.24 14.53
CA LEU A 282 -5.92 -5.56 14.48
C LEU A 282 -4.86 -6.57 14.93
N ARG A 283 -5.15 -7.35 15.97
CA ARG A 283 -4.20 -8.36 16.50
C ARG A 283 -3.79 -9.38 15.44
N SER A 284 -4.76 -9.80 14.62
CA SER A 284 -4.56 -10.74 13.52
C SER A 284 -5.42 -10.29 12.33
N VAL A 285 -4.91 -10.51 11.13
CA VAL A 285 -5.63 -10.28 9.87
C VAL A 285 -5.60 -11.54 9.01
N GLU A 286 -6.54 -11.63 8.06
CA GLU A 286 -6.65 -12.71 7.10
C GLU A 286 -6.92 -12.12 5.70
N PRO A 287 -6.53 -12.80 4.61
CA PRO A 287 -6.88 -12.37 3.26
C PRO A 287 -8.41 -12.29 3.08
N PRO A 288 -8.93 -11.35 2.27
CA PRO A 288 -10.37 -11.24 2.04
C PRO A 288 -10.95 -12.51 1.44
N HIS A 289 -12.12 -12.91 1.94
CA HIS A 289 -12.81 -14.11 1.47
C HIS A 289 -13.67 -13.78 0.26
N LEU A 290 -13.45 -14.49 -0.85
CA LEU A 290 -14.36 -14.41 -1.98
C LEU A 290 -15.75 -14.91 -1.55
N LEU A 291 -16.79 -14.29 -2.12
CA LEU A 291 -18.11 -14.90 -2.09
C LEU A 291 -18.04 -16.22 -2.84
N ALA A 292 -18.55 -17.29 -2.22
CA ALA A 292 -18.79 -18.51 -2.98
C ALA A 292 -19.77 -18.16 -4.11
N ASP A 293 -19.42 -18.51 -5.34
CA ASP A 293 -20.40 -18.47 -6.42
C ASP A 293 -21.59 -19.33 -5.98
N ALA A 294 -22.80 -18.78 -6.07
CA ALA A 294 -24.01 -19.56 -5.88
C ALA A 294 -24.07 -20.58 -7.03
N ALA A 295 -23.41 -21.73 -6.86
CA ALA A 295 -23.65 -22.90 -7.67
C ALA A 295 -25.15 -23.17 -7.59
N THR A 296 -25.81 -23.12 -8.75
CA THR A 296 -27.20 -23.47 -9.00
C THR A 296 -27.73 -24.49 -7.98
N ALA A 297 -28.45 -24.01 -6.97
CA ALA A 297 -29.31 -24.88 -6.20
C ALA A 297 -30.43 -25.34 -7.15
N PRO A 298 -30.69 -26.65 -7.31
CA PRO A 298 -31.91 -27.08 -7.95
C PRO A 298 -33.07 -26.48 -7.16
N ALA A 299 -34.02 -25.87 -7.87
CA ALA A 299 -35.26 -25.40 -7.28
C ALA A 299 -36.06 -26.60 -6.78
N ASP A 300 -35.78 -27.05 -5.56
CA ASP A 300 -36.66 -27.95 -4.83
C ASP A 300 -37.55 -27.13 -3.90
N SER A 301 -38.81 -27.13 -4.29
CA SER A 301 -39.95 -26.63 -3.57
C SER A 301 -40.15 -27.45 -2.29
N THR A 302 -39.72 -26.90 -1.15
CA THR A 302 -40.40 -27.17 0.13
C THR A 302 -40.22 -25.98 1.05
N SER A 303 -41.36 -25.38 1.38
CA SER A 303 -41.55 -24.30 2.34
C SER A 303 -41.12 -24.73 3.75
N GLY A 304 -39.89 -24.39 4.13
CA GLY A 304 -39.44 -24.30 5.51
C GLY A 304 -39.24 -22.84 5.86
N GLN A 305 -40.18 -22.24 6.59
CA GLN A 305 -39.99 -20.91 7.20
C GLN A 305 -38.88 -20.99 8.24
N THR A 306 -37.65 -20.73 7.85
CA THR A 306 -36.63 -20.21 8.75
C THR A 306 -36.70 -18.71 8.67
N ALA A 307 -37.25 -18.10 9.72
CA ALA A 307 -37.27 -16.65 9.90
C ALA A 307 -35.83 -16.13 9.81
N LEU A 308 -35.47 -15.55 8.67
CA LEU A 308 -34.31 -14.70 8.55
C LEU A 308 -34.60 -13.48 9.41
N SER A 309 -33.93 -13.42 10.56
CA SER A 309 -33.87 -12.22 11.38
C SER A 309 -33.52 -11.05 10.48
N GLN A 310 -34.43 -10.08 10.37
CA GLN A 310 -34.15 -8.81 9.71
C GLN A 310 -32.80 -8.27 10.21
N PRO A 311 -31.90 -7.78 9.34
CA PRO A 311 -30.74 -7.06 9.80
C PRO A 311 -31.25 -5.73 10.37
N GLY A 312 -31.55 -5.75 11.67
CA GLY A 312 -31.81 -4.55 12.42
C GLY A 312 -30.61 -3.63 12.24
N SER A 313 -30.90 -2.40 11.85
CA SER A 313 -30.03 -1.24 12.06
C SER A 313 -29.50 -1.29 13.50
N ALA A 314 -28.33 -1.90 13.67
CA ALA A 314 -27.59 -1.89 14.89
C ALA A 314 -26.63 -0.70 14.82
N ASN A 315 -27.19 0.52 14.84
CA ASN A 315 -26.54 1.52 15.67
C ASN A 315 -26.28 0.83 17.02
N PRO A 316 -25.06 0.86 17.56
CA PRO A 316 -24.79 0.18 18.82
C PRO A 316 -25.81 0.66 19.84
N ILE A 317 -26.65 -0.28 20.29
CA ILE A 317 -27.50 -0.08 21.46
C ILE A 317 -26.54 0.41 22.56
N PRO A 318 -26.80 1.53 23.25
CA PRO A 318 -25.93 2.05 24.32
C PRO A 318 -25.78 1.13 25.54
N SER A 319 -26.11 -0.15 25.42
CA SER A 319 -26.18 -1.13 26.51
C SER A 319 -25.19 -2.29 26.36
N ARG A 320 -23.99 -2.04 25.80
CA ARG A 320 -22.79 -2.76 26.24
C ARG A 320 -21.90 -1.77 26.94
N THR A 321 -21.80 -1.90 28.26
CA THR A 321 -20.76 -1.32 29.12
C THR A 321 -19.37 -1.90 28.79
N GLY A 322 -19.00 -1.92 27.51
CA GLY A 322 -17.59 -1.95 27.12
C GLY A 322 -17.06 -0.55 27.34
N ALA A 323 -16.65 -0.24 28.58
CA ALA A 323 -15.92 0.98 28.83
C ALA A 323 -14.72 1.00 27.88
N THR A 324 -14.64 1.99 27.00
CA THR A 324 -13.43 2.27 26.24
C THR A 324 -12.35 2.64 27.26
N MET A 325 -11.56 1.65 27.68
CA MET A 325 -10.47 1.89 28.60
C MET A 325 -9.35 2.59 27.85
N ARG A 326 -9.24 3.90 28.05
CA ARG A 326 -8.07 4.66 27.58
C ARG A 326 -6.86 4.20 28.38
N ARG A 327 -5.95 3.50 27.72
CA ARG A 327 -4.69 3.04 28.30
C ARG A 327 -3.52 3.75 27.62
N VAL A 328 -2.64 4.32 28.43
CA VAL A 328 -1.38 4.87 27.92
C VAL A 328 -0.48 3.69 27.57
N VAL A 329 -0.12 3.57 26.29
CA VAL A 329 0.84 2.58 25.81
C VAL A 329 2.22 3.23 25.82
N ALA A 330 3.09 2.77 26.72
CA ALA A 330 4.49 3.19 26.72
C ALA A 330 5.22 2.45 25.58
N VAL A 331 5.38 3.11 24.43
CA VAL A 331 6.23 2.62 23.34
C VAL A 331 7.65 3.09 23.63
N ALA A 332 8.66 2.24 23.58
CA ALA A 332 10.03 2.74 23.64
C ALA A 332 10.25 3.72 22.47
N ASP A 333 10.86 4.88 22.73
CA ASP A 333 11.30 5.78 21.67
C ASP A 333 12.47 5.07 20.95
N VAL A 334 12.13 4.25 19.95
CA VAL A 334 13.10 3.49 19.16
C VAL A 334 13.08 4.10 17.76
N SER A 335 13.78 5.22 17.64
CA SER A 335 14.10 5.85 16.36
C SER A 335 15.01 4.95 15.52
N GLY A 336 14.53 4.52 14.35
CA GLY A 336 15.36 4.27 13.15
C GLY A 336 15.96 2.87 12.98
N LEU A 337 16.13 2.49 11.71
CA LEU A 337 17.28 1.69 11.28
C LEU A 337 18.55 2.33 11.85
N ARG A 338 19.10 1.75 12.91
CA ARG A 338 20.34 2.21 13.53
C ARG A 338 21.51 1.55 12.82
N SER A 339 22.49 2.35 12.40
CA SER A 339 23.72 1.81 11.85
C SER A 339 24.54 1.20 12.98
N VAL A 340 24.55 -0.13 13.07
CA VAL A 340 25.43 -0.86 13.97
C VAL A 340 26.76 -1.06 13.24
N ARG A 341 27.82 -0.51 13.82
CA ARG A 341 29.19 -0.71 13.37
C ARG A 341 29.83 -1.79 14.23
N GLY A 342 30.76 -2.54 13.66
CA GLY A 342 31.44 -3.58 14.39
C GLY A 342 32.71 -4.04 13.71
N VAL A 343 33.41 -4.95 14.39
CA VAL A 343 34.64 -5.59 13.90
C VAL A 343 34.58 -7.09 14.16
N VAL A 344 35.01 -7.87 13.18
CA VAL A 344 35.14 -9.33 13.27
C VAL A 344 36.61 -9.68 13.47
N LEU A 345 36.91 -10.37 14.56
CA LEU A 345 38.26 -10.75 14.99
C LEU A 345 38.37 -12.27 15.17
N ASP A 346 39.59 -12.81 15.18
CA ASP A 346 39.89 -14.18 15.60
C ASP A 346 40.23 -14.24 17.11
N GLN A 347 40.46 -15.45 17.64
CA GLN A 347 40.85 -15.67 19.04
C GLN A 347 42.18 -14.99 19.44
N ARG A 348 43.02 -14.62 18.47
CA ARG A 348 44.30 -13.91 18.67
C ARG A 348 44.14 -12.40 18.55
N ARG A 349 42.90 -11.91 18.37
CA ARG A 349 42.54 -10.51 18.11
C ARG A 349 43.07 -9.96 16.78
N ALA A 350 43.34 -10.82 15.81
CA ALA A 350 43.60 -10.42 14.43
C ALA A 350 42.28 -10.22 13.66
N PRO A 351 42.19 -9.25 12.74
CA PRO A 351 40.98 -9.02 11.96
C PRO A 351 40.67 -10.17 11.01
N VAL A 352 39.39 -10.53 10.90
CA VAL A 352 38.89 -11.53 9.95
C VAL A 352 38.25 -10.80 8.76
N PRO A 353 38.94 -10.71 7.62
CA PRO A 353 38.44 -9.98 6.47
C PRO A 353 37.28 -10.71 5.79
N TYR A 354 36.39 -9.95 5.16
CA TYR A 354 35.31 -10.46 4.30
C TYR A 354 34.34 -11.44 4.98
N ALA A 355 34.22 -11.37 6.32
CA ALA A 355 33.22 -12.12 7.05
C ALA A 355 31.81 -11.65 6.66
N SER A 356 30.90 -12.59 6.41
CA SER A 356 29.48 -12.28 6.20
C SER A 356 28.80 -12.00 7.53
N VAL A 357 28.02 -10.92 7.60
CA VAL A 357 27.23 -10.49 8.75
C VAL A 357 25.77 -10.37 8.32
N GLU A 358 24.96 -11.37 8.66
CA GLU A 358 23.59 -11.52 8.15
C GLU A 358 22.56 -11.50 9.27
N LEU A 359 21.35 -11.03 8.95
CA LEU A 359 20.17 -11.24 9.79
C LEU A 359 19.79 -12.72 9.69
N ALA A 360 19.78 -13.42 10.82
CA ALA A 360 19.58 -14.86 10.84
C ALA A 360 18.24 -15.25 10.18
N GLY A 361 18.32 -15.97 9.05
CA GLY A 361 17.15 -16.49 8.33
C GLY A 361 16.45 -15.52 7.37
N GLN A 362 17.00 -14.32 7.15
CA GLN A 362 16.34 -13.26 6.35
C GLN A 362 17.07 -12.88 5.05
N GLY A 363 18.25 -13.43 4.76
CA GLY A 363 18.99 -13.17 3.51
C GLY A 363 19.45 -11.71 3.31
N ARG A 364 19.26 -10.85 4.32
CA ARG A 364 19.73 -9.46 4.35
C ARG A 364 20.98 -9.40 5.24
N GLY A 365 22.00 -8.67 4.83
CA GLY A 365 23.28 -8.61 5.54
C GLY A 365 24.28 -7.67 4.88
N THR A 366 25.49 -7.66 5.42
CA THR A 366 26.64 -6.94 4.87
C THR A 366 27.89 -7.83 4.95
N VAL A 367 28.97 -7.41 4.31
CA VAL A 367 30.27 -8.10 4.35
C VAL A 367 31.29 -7.18 5.01
N ALA A 368 32.09 -7.71 5.93
CA ALA A 368 33.17 -6.97 6.57
C ALA A 368 34.30 -6.62 5.56
N ASP A 369 34.97 -5.50 5.74
CA ASP A 369 36.08 -5.07 4.87
C ASP A 369 37.38 -5.85 5.14
N ALA A 370 38.47 -5.47 4.46
CA ALA A 370 39.79 -6.09 4.61
C ALA A 370 40.41 -5.93 6.02
N SER A 371 39.91 -5.00 6.82
CA SER A 371 40.26 -4.80 8.22
C SER A 371 39.26 -5.45 9.20
N GLY A 372 38.26 -6.20 8.69
CA GLY A 372 37.25 -6.89 9.49
C GLY A 372 36.13 -5.97 9.98
N HIS A 373 36.08 -4.70 9.57
CA HIS A 373 35.04 -3.77 10.00
C HIS A 373 33.77 -3.91 9.14
N PHE A 374 32.60 -3.72 9.75
CA PHE A 374 31.33 -3.73 9.06
C PHE A 374 30.40 -2.63 9.58
N ALA A 375 29.42 -2.25 8.76
CA ALA A 375 28.31 -1.40 9.15
C ALA A 375 27.01 -1.98 8.59
N LEU A 376 26.01 -2.14 9.46
CA LEU A 376 24.72 -2.73 9.10
C LEU A 376 23.58 -1.95 9.74
N ALA A 377 22.60 -1.55 8.92
CA ALA A 377 21.40 -0.87 9.38
C ALA A 377 20.43 -1.89 10.00
N LEU A 378 20.11 -1.73 11.29
CA LEU A 378 19.24 -2.66 12.04
C LEU A 378 18.02 -1.94 12.64
N PRO A 379 16.81 -2.52 12.56
CA PRO A 379 15.59 -1.89 13.07
C PRO A 379 15.47 -1.91 14.62
N GLY A 380 16.51 -2.37 15.32
CA GLY A 380 16.54 -2.54 16.77
C GLY A 380 17.63 -3.52 17.21
N PRO A 381 17.60 -4.02 18.46
CA PRO A 381 18.40 -5.17 18.89
C PRO A 381 17.99 -6.42 18.11
N THR A 382 18.88 -6.92 17.25
CA THR A 382 18.62 -8.01 16.29
C THR A 382 19.69 -9.08 16.42
N LYS A 383 19.31 -10.36 16.25
CA LYS A 383 20.26 -11.47 16.18
C LYS A 383 20.95 -11.50 14.82
N LEU A 384 22.27 -11.50 14.83
CA LEU A 384 23.12 -11.55 13.65
C LEU A 384 23.84 -12.90 13.60
N ARG A 385 23.90 -13.50 12.41
CA ARG A 385 24.75 -14.66 12.12
C ARG A 385 26.01 -14.15 11.41
N VAL A 386 27.17 -14.45 12.00
CA VAL A 386 28.47 -14.05 11.44
C VAL A 386 29.24 -15.31 11.05
N SER A 387 29.75 -15.33 9.82
CA SER A 387 30.50 -16.48 9.29
C SER A 387 31.62 -16.07 8.34
N SER A 388 32.72 -16.81 8.35
CA SER A 388 33.83 -16.65 7.41
C SER A 388 34.46 -18.01 7.09
N LEU A 389 35.05 -18.16 5.90
CA LEU A 389 35.70 -19.39 5.48
C LEU A 389 36.88 -19.72 6.41
N GLY A 390 36.94 -20.95 6.92
CA GLY A 390 37.97 -21.35 7.89
C GLY A 390 37.59 -21.14 9.36
N TYR A 391 36.38 -20.64 9.65
CA TYR A 391 35.89 -20.36 10.99
C TYR A 391 34.51 -20.97 11.25
N ASP A 392 34.22 -21.27 12.51
CA ASP A 392 32.87 -21.64 12.94
C ASP A 392 31.95 -20.41 12.94
N ALA A 393 30.73 -20.58 12.41
CA ALA A 393 29.73 -19.51 12.41
C ALA A 393 29.18 -19.26 13.82
N VAL A 394 28.97 -17.99 14.18
CA VAL A 394 28.43 -17.59 15.49
C VAL A 394 27.16 -16.77 15.33
N THR A 395 26.26 -16.86 16.30
CA THR A 395 25.10 -15.97 16.41
C THR A 395 25.30 -15.01 17.57
N VAL A 396 25.19 -13.71 17.32
CA VAL A 396 25.38 -12.64 18.31
C VAL A 396 24.19 -11.69 18.34
N GLN A 397 23.93 -11.08 19.49
CA GLN A 397 22.88 -10.07 19.64
C GLN A 397 23.48 -8.68 19.40
N SER A 398 22.85 -7.84 18.55
CA SER A 398 23.32 -6.47 18.36
C SER A 398 23.06 -5.59 19.59
N PRO A 399 24.01 -4.72 19.98
CA PRO A 399 23.95 -3.91 21.21
C PRO A 399 22.82 -2.89 21.09
N PRO A 400 22.08 -2.50 22.14
CA PRO A 400 20.89 -1.65 22.03
C PRO A 400 21.14 -0.18 21.61
N GLY A 401 22.37 0.31 21.69
CA GLY A 401 22.77 1.68 21.32
C GLY A 401 23.69 1.76 20.09
N THR A 402 24.55 2.79 20.05
CA THR A 402 25.58 3.03 19.00
C THR A 402 26.93 2.40 19.33
N GLU A 403 26.96 1.48 20.29
CA GLU A 403 28.18 0.78 20.70
C GLU A 403 28.72 -0.09 19.57
N GLU A 404 30.04 -0.16 19.45
CA GLU A 404 30.68 -1.00 18.44
C GLU A 404 30.54 -2.48 18.82
N LEU A 405 30.00 -3.28 17.89
CA LEU A 405 29.83 -4.72 18.09
C LEU A 405 31.13 -5.46 17.75
N MET A 406 31.77 -6.03 18.76
CA MET A 406 32.91 -6.92 18.58
C MET A 406 32.45 -8.38 18.46
N VAL A 407 32.85 -9.06 17.39
CA VAL A 407 32.54 -10.48 17.16
C VAL A 407 33.83 -11.27 17.04
N VAL A 408 34.01 -12.30 17.86
CA VAL A 408 35.20 -13.17 17.83
C VAL A 408 34.83 -14.52 17.23
N LEU A 409 35.49 -14.90 16.13
CA LEU A 409 35.34 -16.19 15.47
C LEU A 409 36.42 -17.19 15.92
N THR A 410 36.04 -18.46 16.00
CA THR A 410 36.95 -19.57 16.33
C THR A 410 37.34 -20.30 15.04
N PRO A 411 38.64 -20.58 14.79
CA PRO A 411 39.06 -21.36 13.64
C PRO A 411 38.40 -22.74 13.62
N ALA A 412 37.82 -23.12 12.49
CA ALA A 412 37.20 -24.42 12.30
C ALA A 412 38.28 -25.47 12.02
N HIS A 413 38.30 -26.54 12.80
CA HIS A 413 39.16 -27.69 12.53
C HIS A 413 38.51 -28.61 11.50
N TYR A 414 38.90 -28.47 10.24
CA TYR A 414 38.53 -29.44 9.21
C TYR A 414 39.36 -30.72 9.38
N ALA A 415 38.74 -31.80 9.84
CA ALA A 415 39.27 -33.15 9.62
C ALA A 415 38.89 -33.56 8.19
N LEU A 416 39.83 -33.45 7.26
CA LEU A 416 39.63 -33.92 5.88
C LEU A 416 39.61 -35.45 5.87
N ALA A 417 38.50 -36.05 5.41
CA ALA A 417 38.48 -37.45 5.03
C ALA A 417 39.30 -37.62 3.74
N GLU A 418 40.29 -38.51 3.78
CA GLU A 418 41.19 -38.80 2.68
C GLU A 418 40.41 -39.31 1.45
N VAL A 419 40.47 -38.56 0.34
CA VAL A 419 39.91 -38.98 -0.94
C VAL A 419 40.85 -40.00 -1.57
N ARG A 420 40.47 -41.28 -1.61
CA ARG A 420 41.17 -42.30 -2.40
C ARG A 420 40.79 -42.19 -3.87
N VAL A 421 41.73 -41.76 -4.70
CA VAL A 421 41.60 -41.79 -6.16
C VAL A 421 41.93 -43.20 -6.66
N ALA A 422 40.94 -43.92 -7.18
CA ALA A 422 41.16 -45.16 -7.91
C ALA A 422 41.42 -44.85 -9.40
N SER A 423 42.64 -45.11 -9.87
CA SER A 423 42.98 -44.97 -11.29
C SER A 423 42.25 -46.02 -12.14
N PRO A 424 41.62 -45.65 -13.27
CA PRO A 424 41.09 -46.63 -14.22
C PRO A 424 42.24 -47.40 -14.88
N ARG A 425 42.13 -48.72 -14.89
CA ARG A 425 43.12 -49.65 -15.43
C ARG A 425 43.15 -49.53 -16.96
N SER A 426 44.28 -49.08 -17.51
CA SER A 426 44.58 -49.09 -18.94
C SER A 426 44.57 -50.54 -19.48
N THR A 427 43.59 -50.87 -20.32
CA THR A 427 43.62 -52.07 -21.15
C THR A 427 44.42 -51.78 -22.42
N ARG A 428 45.69 -52.17 -22.41
CA ARG A 428 46.52 -52.31 -23.60
C ARG A 428 46.68 -53.79 -23.89
N ARG A 429 46.46 -54.24 -25.13
CA ARG A 429 47.03 -55.47 -25.70
C ARG A 429 47.01 -55.41 -27.25
N PRO A 430 47.87 -56.20 -27.93
CA PRO A 430 48.81 -55.81 -28.99
C PRO A 430 48.24 -56.17 -30.39
N PHE A 431 48.75 -55.75 -31.55
CA PHE A 431 50.10 -55.43 -32.04
C PHE A 431 50.05 -54.23 -32.98
#